data_AF-A0A1D2YRQ6-F1
#
_entry.id   AF-A0A1D2YRQ6-F1
#
_cell.length_a   1.000
_cell.length_b   1.000
_cell.length_c   1.000
_cell.angle_alpha   90.00
_cell.angle_beta   90.00
_cell.angle_gamma   90.00
#
_symmetry.space_group_name_H-M   'P 1'
#
loop_
_entity.id
_entity.type
_entity.pdbx_description
1 polymer ?
#
loop_
_entity_poly.entity_id
_entity_poly.type
_entity_poly.pdbx_seq_one_letter_code
_entity_poly.pdbx_strand_id
1 'polypeptide(L)'
;MDRISERISYLEGLADGLDIYDRKEGKVFEEIIGILSDLNNSLKITKDRIIDLEDYINIMDEDLNELENDYYEYDDFEEDYDDDVEIDEDDVGIGYYRVECPNCHDTIMVDHELFEYDEPTEVVCPNCHESIIIDSDDINDAEDDVEG
;
A
#
# COMPACT_ATOMS: atom_id res chain seq x y z
N MET A 1 -1.63 -6.93 28.88
CA MET A 1 -2.93 -7.62 29.02
C MET A 1 -3.12 -8.22 30.41
N ASP A 2 -2.04 -8.47 31.16
CA ASP A 2 -2.12 -9.12 32.48
C ASP A 2 -2.81 -8.26 33.53
N ARG A 3 -2.53 -6.95 33.56
CA ARG A 3 -3.23 -5.99 34.43
C ARG A 3 -4.75 -5.93 34.19
N ILE A 4 -5.23 -6.17 32.97
CA ILE A 4 -6.68 -6.24 32.69
C ILE A 4 -7.24 -7.55 33.21
N SER A 5 -6.52 -8.66 33.00
CA SER A 5 -6.91 -9.98 33.50
C SER A 5 -6.99 -9.98 35.03
N GLU A 6 -5.99 -9.44 35.72
CA GLU A 6 -5.97 -9.27 37.18
C GLU A 6 -7.16 -8.44 37.69
N ARG A 7 -7.52 -7.38 36.96
CA ARG A 7 -8.66 -6.54 37.33
C ARG A 7 -9.99 -7.24 37.12
N ILE A 8 -10.14 -8.06 36.07
CA ILE A 8 -11.35 -8.87 35.84
C ILE A 8 -11.47 -9.90 36.97
N SER A 9 -10.39 -10.64 37.29
CA SER A 9 -10.39 -11.61 38.40
C SER A 9 -10.65 -10.96 39.76
N TYR A 10 -10.13 -9.75 39.99
CA TYR A 10 -10.47 -8.98 41.19
C TYR A 10 -11.95 -8.59 41.24
N LEU A 11 -12.54 -8.23 40.09
CA LEU A 11 -13.96 -7.86 39.98
C LEU A 11 -14.87 -9.06 40.24
N GLU A 12 -14.50 -10.23 39.73
CA GLU A 12 -15.18 -11.51 39.96
C GLU A 12 -15.15 -11.88 41.46
N GLY A 13 -13.97 -11.86 42.08
CA GLY A 13 -13.84 -12.13 43.52
C GLY A 13 -14.55 -11.09 44.41
N LEU A 14 -14.61 -9.83 43.98
CA LEU A 14 -15.37 -8.79 44.68
C LEU A 14 -16.88 -9.02 44.55
N ALA A 15 -17.36 -9.46 43.40
CA ALA A 15 -18.77 -9.77 43.17
C ALA A 15 -19.23 -10.99 43.97
N ASP A 16 -18.39 -12.02 44.06
CA ASP A 16 -18.57 -13.17 44.95
C ASP A 16 -18.62 -12.73 46.42
N GLY A 17 -17.65 -11.93 46.88
CA GLY A 17 -17.56 -11.50 48.28
C GLY A 17 -18.67 -10.57 48.74
N LEU A 18 -19.45 -10.00 47.83
CA LEU A 18 -20.59 -9.13 48.11
C LEU A 18 -21.95 -9.83 47.98
N ASP A 19 -21.97 -11.14 47.72
CA ASP A 19 -23.17 -11.93 47.43
C ASP A 19 -24.03 -11.29 46.32
N ILE A 20 -23.39 -10.68 45.32
CA ILE A 20 -24.09 -9.99 44.23
C ILE A 20 -24.87 -10.99 43.38
N TYR A 21 -24.29 -12.17 43.15
CA TYR A 21 -24.86 -13.22 42.30
C TYR A 21 -26.14 -13.86 42.85
N ASP A 22 -26.40 -13.75 44.16
CA ASP A 22 -27.63 -14.26 44.78
C ASP A 22 -28.89 -13.48 44.37
N ARG A 23 -28.72 -12.27 43.82
CA ARG A 23 -29.81 -11.42 43.36
C ARG A 23 -30.04 -11.58 41.86
N LYS A 24 -31.28 -11.33 41.41
CA LYS A 24 -31.63 -11.39 39.98
C LYS A 24 -30.83 -10.38 39.15
N GLU A 25 -30.53 -9.23 39.74
CA GLU A 25 -29.70 -8.18 39.19
C GLU A 25 -28.22 -8.62 39.10
N GLY A 26 -27.78 -9.55 39.94
CA GLY A 26 -26.44 -10.14 39.96
C GLY A 26 -26.07 -10.89 38.69
N LYS A 27 -27.06 -11.53 38.05
CA LYS A 27 -26.89 -12.23 36.77
C LYS A 27 -26.42 -11.30 35.66
N VAL A 28 -26.77 -10.01 35.71
CA VAL A 28 -26.29 -9.02 34.75
C VAL A 28 -24.79 -8.77 34.95
N PHE A 29 -24.34 -8.69 36.19
CA PHE A 29 -22.91 -8.51 36.50
C PHE A 29 -22.09 -9.75 36.15
N GLU A 30 -22.64 -10.95 36.38
CA GLU A 30 -22.03 -12.22 35.97
C GLU A 30 -21.78 -12.23 34.45
N GLU A 31 -22.81 -11.91 33.67
CA GLU A 31 -22.69 -11.85 32.22
C GLU A 31 -21.72 -10.76 31.75
N ILE A 32 -21.73 -9.58 32.38
CA ILE A 32 -20.79 -8.48 32.06
C ILE A 32 -19.35 -8.93 32.32
N ILE A 33 -19.07 -9.58 33.45
CA ILE A 33 -17.73 -10.08 33.78
C ILE A 33 -17.30 -11.15 32.77
N GLY A 34 -18.22 -12.05 32.38
CA GLY A 34 -17.99 -13.02 31.31
C GLY A 34 -17.60 -12.37 29.99
N ILE A 35 -18.40 -11.41 29.51
CA ILE A 35 -18.13 -10.65 28.27
C ILE A 35 -16.77 -9.94 28.35
N LEU A 36 -16.44 -9.34 29.49
CA LEU A 36 -15.13 -8.68 29.69
C LEU A 36 -13.97 -9.68 29.60
N SER A 37 -14.14 -10.89 30.14
CA SER A 37 -13.16 -11.97 30.04
C SER A 37 -12.96 -12.41 28.59
N ASP A 38 -14.06 -12.64 27.86
CA ASP A 38 -14.03 -13.05 26.45
C ASP A 38 -13.41 -11.98 25.55
N LEU A 39 -13.71 -10.70 25.80
CA LEU A 39 -13.09 -9.57 25.11
C LEU A 39 -11.59 -9.52 25.38
N ASN A 40 -11.17 -9.67 26.64
CA ASN A 40 -9.76 -9.66 27.00
C ASN A 40 -9.00 -10.84 26.36
N ASN A 41 -9.60 -12.03 26.29
CA ASN A 41 -9.01 -13.19 25.62
C ASN A 41 -8.91 -12.97 24.10
N SER A 42 -9.98 -12.47 23.48
CA SER A 42 -9.99 -12.15 22.04
C SER A 42 -8.91 -11.13 21.70
N LEU A 43 -8.75 -10.09 22.52
CA LEU A 43 -7.69 -9.09 22.34
C LEU A 43 -6.28 -9.66 22.52
N LYS A 44 -6.08 -10.63 23.42
CA LYS A 44 -4.77 -11.33 23.54
C LYS A 44 -4.44 -12.06 22.24
N ILE A 45 -5.37 -12.87 21.75
CA ILE A 45 -5.20 -13.61 20.49
C ILE A 45 -4.94 -12.65 19.32
N THR A 46 -5.67 -11.54 19.24
CA THR A 46 -5.42 -10.52 18.21
C THR A 46 -4.04 -9.92 18.33
N LYS A 47 -3.58 -9.59 19.54
CA LYS A 47 -2.23 -9.07 19.76
C LYS A 47 -1.17 -10.06 19.29
N ASP A 48 -1.32 -11.33 19.64
CA ASP A 48 -0.36 -12.37 19.25
C ASP A 48 -0.28 -12.49 17.72
N ARG A 49 -1.44 -12.47 17.03
CA ARG A 49 -1.48 -12.45 15.56
C ARG A 49 -0.85 -11.21 14.93
N ILE A 50 -0.93 -10.05 15.58
CA ILE A 50 -0.27 -8.83 15.10
C ILE A 50 1.24 -8.99 15.19
N ILE A 51 1.75 -9.56 16.29
CA ILE A 51 3.19 -9.85 16.44
C ILE A 51 3.64 -10.81 15.33
N ASP A 52 2.89 -11.88 15.09
CA ASP A 52 3.21 -12.81 14.00
C ASP A 52 3.25 -12.10 12.63
N LEU A 53 2.33 -11.16 12.38
CA LEU A 53 2.30 -10.36 11.15
C LEU A 53 3.48 -9.39 11.03
N GLU A 54 3.89 -8.76 12.14
CA GLU A 54 5.09 -7.92 12.18
C GLU A 54 6.33 -8.74 11.79
N ASP A 55 6.46 -9.97 12.29
CA ASP A 55 7.55 -10.87 11.93
C ASP A 55 7.51 -11.24 10.44
N TYR A 56 6.33 -11.56 9.88
CA TYR A 56 6.21 -11.82 8.44
C TYR A 56 6.57 -10.62 7.58
N ILE A 57 6.18 -9.40 7.99
CA ILE A 57 6.53 -8.18 7.27
C ILE A 57 8.04 -7.95 7.31
N ASN A 58 8.70 -8.17 8.44
CA ASN A 58 10.15 -8.04 8.53
C ASN A 58 10.87 -9.03 7.61
N ILE A 59 10.39 -10.27 7.52
CA ILE A 59 10.94 -11.26 6.58
C ILE A 59 10.76 -10.78 5.13
N MET A 60 9.58 -10.26 4.79
CA MET A 60 9.34 -9.73 3.45
C MET A 60 10.24 -8.53 3.13
N ASP A 61 10.50 -7.66 4.10
CA ASP A 61 11.42 -6.53 3.96
C ASP A 61 12.86 -7.00 3.73
N GLU A 62 13.31 -8.00 4.49
CA GLU A 62 14.62 -8.64 4.27
C GLU A 62 14.73 -9.29 2.89
N ASP A 63 13.72 -10.05 2.46
CA ASP A 63 13.69 -10.71 1.14
C ASP A 63 13.70 -9.67 -0.01
N LEU A 64 12.96 -8.56 0.13
CA LEU A 64 12.95 -7.48 -0.86
C LEU A 64 14.29 -6.75 -0.91
N ASN A 65 14.91 -6.49 0.24
CA ASN A 65 16.23 -5.90 0.29
C ASN A 65 17.29 -6.81 -0.35
N GLU A 66 17.22 -8.14 -0.16
CA GLU A 66 18.10 -9.08 -0.86
C GLU A 66 17.92 -8.98 -2.39
N LEU A 67 16.68 -8.89 -2.87
CA LEU A 67 16.39 -8.70 -4.29
C LEU A 67 16.86 -7.34 -4.82
N GLU A 68 16.71 -6.27 -4.04
CA GLU A 68 17.22 -4.94 -4.39
C GLU A 68 18.74 -4.97 -4.52
N ASN A 69 19.46 -5.57 -3.57
CA ASN A 69 20.91 -5.71 -3.68
C ASN A 69 21.27 -6.59 -4.90
N ASP A 70 20.66 -7.76 -5.07
CA ASP A 70 20.95 -8.64 -6.22
C ASP A 70 20.70 -7.96 -7.59
N TYR A 71 19.71 -7.07 -7.69
CA TYR A 71 19.36 -6.41 -8.94
C TYR A 71 20.14 -5.10 -9.16
N TYR A 72 20.30 -4.27 -8.13
CA TYR A 72 20.94 -2.95 -8.23
C TYR A 72 22.45 -2.96 -7.95
N GLU A 73 23.00 -3.96 -7.25
CA GLU A 73 24.46 -4.09 -7.00
C GLU A 73 25.22 -4.56 -8.27
N TYR A 74 24.50 -5.03 -9.31
CA TYR A 74 25.08 -5.31 -10.63
C TYR A 74 25.30 -4.06 -11.50
N ASP A 75 24.65 -2.94 -11.19
CA ASP A 75 24.84 -1.65 -11.88
C ASP A 75 25.89 -0.76 -11.19
N ASP A 76 26.47 -1.19 -10.07
CA ASP A 76 27.51 -0.46 -9.31
C ASP A 76 28.96 -0.86 -9.73
N PHE A 77 29.12 -1.42 -10.92
CA PHE A 77 30.43 -1.56 -11.57
C PHE A 77 30.86 -0.22 -12.17
N GLU A 78 31.52 0.60 -11.34
CA GLU A 78 32.41 1.72 -11.73
C GLU A 78 32.00 2.47 -13.02
N GLU A 79 30.94 3.27 -12.97
CA GLU A 79 30.96 4.51 -13.74
C GLU A 79 31.86 5.50 -12.98
N ASP A 80 33.14 5.48 -13.34
CA ASP A 80 34.03 6.62 -13.25
C ASP A 80 33.34 7.75 -14.05
N TYR A 81 32.43 8.47 -13.38
CA TYR A 81 31.78 9.67 -13.89
C TYR A 81 32.88 10.70 -14.14
N ASP A 82 33.46 10.66 -15.34
CA ASP A 82 34.04 11.83 -15.96
C ASP A 82 32.87 12.81 -16.11
N ASP A 83 32.92 13.88 -15.31
CA ASP A 83 31.91 14.90 -15.02
C ASP A 83 31.61 15.80 -16.24
N ASP A 84 31.68 15.23 -17.45
CA ASP A 84 31.60 15.90 -18.75
C ASP A 84 30.81 15.05 -19.80
N VAL A 85 30.00 14.06 -19.37
CA VAL A 85 28.98 13.46 -20.24
C VAL A 85 27.67 14.17 -19.96
N GLU A 86 27.30 15.11 -20.83
CA GLU A 86 25.91 15.56 -20.99
C GLU A 86 25.08 14.32 -21.34
N ILE A 87 24.53 13.66 -20.32
CA ILE A 87 23.45 12.69 -20.48
C ILE A 87 22.26 13.55 -20.90
N ASP A 88 21.92 13.47 -22.18
CA ASP A 88 20.67 13.99 -22.70
C ASP A 88 19.55 13.25 -21.94
N GLU A 89 18.81 13.96 -21.09
CA GLU A 89 17.71 13.40 -20.27
C GLU A 89 16.56 12.83 -21.12
N ASP A 90 16.69 12.88 -22.45
CA ASP A 90 15.75 12.38 -23.44
C ASP A 90 15.90 10.87 -23.77
N ASP A 91 16.94 10.16 -23.31
CA ASP A 91 17.22 8.77 -23.79
C ASP A 91 17.19 7.65 -22.73
N VAL A 92 16.76 7.93 -21.48
CA VAL A 92 16.57 6.88 -20.46
C VAL A 92 15.27 7.07 -19.68
N GLY A 93 14.15 6.87 -20.36
CA GLY A 93 12.85 6.77 -19.72
C GLY A 93 11.90 6.02 -20.62
N ILE A 94 11.23 4.98 -20.10
CA ILE A 94 10.09 4.34 -20.75
C ILE A 94 9.00 5.41 -20.83
N GLY A 95 9.02 6.23 -21.88
CA GLY A 95 8.16 7.39 -22.03
C GLY A 95 6.71 6.94 -22.20
N TYR A 96 5.80 7.52 -21.43
CA TYR A 96 4.37 7.34 -21.67
C TYR A 96 3.76 8.70 -21.96
N TYR A 97 3.03 8.80 -23.07
CA TYR A 97 2.23 9.97 -23.40
C TYR A 97 0.88 9.92 -22.69
N ARG A 98 0.45 11.06 -22.15
CA ARG A 98 -0.87 11.23 -21.53
C ARG A 98 -1.81 11.88 -22.53
N VAL A 99 -2.80 11.12 -22.98
CA VAL A 99 -3.76 11.59 -23.99
C VAL A 99 -5.17 11.54 -23.41
N GLU A 100 -5.96 12.58 -23.63
CA GLU A 100 -7.36 12.61 -23.23
C GLU A 100 -8.22 11.90 -24.29
N CYS A 101 -9.01 10.92 -23.89
CA CYS A 101 -9.90 10.22 -24.82
C CYS A 101 -11.04 11.15 -25.27
N PRO A 102 -11.23 11.41 -26.58
CA PRO A 102 -12.28 12.29 -27.08
C PRO A 102 -13.71 11.77 -26.87
N ASN A 103 -13.88 10.47 -26.57
CA ASN A 103 -15.19 9.85 -26.40
C ASN A 103 -15.67 9.83 -24.94
N CYS A 104 -14.75 9.68 -23.98
CA CYS A 104 -15.12 9.56 -22.56
C CYS A 104 -14.43 10.57 -21.63
N HIS A 105 -13.51 11.38 -22.17
CA HIS A 105 -12.75 12.40 -21.43
C HIS A 105 -11.85 11.87 -20.30
N ASP A 106 -11.59 10.56 -20.28
CA ASP A 106 -10.58 10.00 -19.39
C ASP A 106 -9.18 10.13 -20.00
N THR A 107 -8.20 10.42 -19.14
CA THR A 107 -6.79 10.41 -19.50
C THR A 107 -6.29 8.97 -19.59
N ILE A 108 -5.73 8.61 -20.74
CA ILE A 108 -5.09 7.32 -20.99
C ILE A 108 -3.57 7.50 -21.09
N MET A 109 -2.82 6.48 -20.71
CA MET A 109 -1.36 6.43 -20.87
C MET A 109 -1.03 5.54 -22.06
N VAL A 110 -0.25 6.05 -23.01
CA VAL A 110 0.14 5.35 -24.23
C VAL A 110 1.66 5.30 -24.29
N ASP A 111 2.20 4.13 -24.63
CA ASP A 111 3.64 3.90 -24.74
C ASP A 111 4.25 4.76 -25.86
N HIS A 112 5.38 5.43 -25.59
CA HIS A 112 6.11 6.25 -26.56
C HIS A 112 6.62 5.42 -27.75
N GLU A 113 6.94 4.14 -27.56
CA GLU A 113 7.36 3.23 -28.64
C GLU A 113 6.27 3.04 -29.71
N LEU A 114 5.01 3.36 -29.41
CA LEU A 114 3.92 3.29 -30.40
C LEU A 114 3.97 4.43 -31.42
N PHE A 115 4.74 5.50 -31.17
CA PHE A 115 4.76 6.72 -32.00
C PHE A 115 6.05 6.89 -32.82
N GLU A 116 6.88 5.84 -32.96
CA GLU A 116 8.23 5.87 -33.55
C GLU A 116 8.38 6.42 -34.99
N TYR A 117 7.30 6.76 -35.70
CA TYR A 117 7.35 7.09 -37.14
C TYR A 117 6.53 8.31 -37.59
N ASP A 118 6.14 9.22 -36.69
CA ASP A 118 5.25 10.37 -37.03
C ASP A 118 3.98 9.92 -37.78
N GLU A 119 3.51 8.68 -37.53
CA GLU A 119 2.29 8.14 -38.13
C GLU A 119 1.16 8.11 -37.09
N PRO A 120 -0.07 8.50 -37.48
CA PRO A 120 -1.21 8.49 -36.58
C PRO A 120 -1.50 7.05 -36.13
N THR A 121 -1.47 6.83 -34.82
CA THR A 121 -1.58 5.48 -34.24
C THR A 121 -2.99 5.25 -33.69
N GLU A 122 -3.58 4.11 -34.06
CA GLU A 122 -4.88 3.69 -33.54
C GLU A 122 -4.71 2.92 -32.23
N VAL A 123 -5.23 3.48 -31.14
CA VAL A 123 -5.24 2.83 -29.82
C VAL A 123 -6.67 2.67 -29.31
N VAL A 124 -6.91 1.63 -28.53
CA VAL A 124 -8.22 1.36 -27.95
C VAL A 124 -8.28 1.93 -26.54
N CYS A 125 -9.24 2.82 -26.27
CA CYS A 125 -9.42 3.37 -24.94
C CYS A 125 -9.85 2.28 -23.93
N PRO A 126 -9.16 2.08 -22.80
CA PRO A 126 -9.53 1.07 -21.81
C PRO A 126 -10.84 1.37 -21.07
N ASN A 127 -11.28 2.64 -21.04
CA ASN A 127 -12.52 3.02 -20.37
C ASN A 127 -13.75 2.80 -21.27
N CYS A 128 -13.76 3.36 -22.48
CA CYS A 128 -14.92 3.32 -23.37
C CYS A 128 -14.86 2.25 -24.47
N HIS A 129 -13.72 1.56 -24.64
CA HIS A 129 -13.47 0.54 -25.66
C HIS A 129 -13.63 1.01 -27.11
N GLU A 130 -13.64 2.32 -27.35
CA GLU A 130 -13.65 2.91 -28.68
C GLU A 130 -12.22 3.10 -29.18
N SER A 131 -12.01 2.90 -30.49
CA SER A 131 -10.75 3.21 -31.17
C SER A 131 -10.57 4.72 -31.25
N ILE A 132 -9.42 5.21 -30.81
CA ILE A 132 -9.02 6.60 -30.95
C ILE A 132 -7.74 6.66 -31.77
N ILE A 133 -7.64 7.69 -32.60
CA ILE A 133 -6.46 7.95 -33.42
C ILE A 133 -5.70 9.07 -32.72
N ILE A 134 -4.45 8.83 -32.39
CA ILE A 134 -3.57 9.80 -31.72
C ILE A 134 -2.49 10.20 -32.72
N ASP A 135 -2.30 11.51 -32.91
CA ASP A 135 -1.25 12.10 -33.74
C ASP A 135 -0.18 12.77 -32.86
N SER A 136 0.98 13.09 -33.42
CA SER A 136 2.08 13.79 -32.73
C SER A 136 1.66 15.15 -32.15
N ASP A 137 0.62 15.77 -32.74
CA ASP A 137 0.05 17.05 -32.29
C ASP A 137 -0.86 16.91 -31.05
N ASP A 138 -1.29 15.69 -30.69
CA ASP A 138 -2.16 15.43 -29.52
C ASP A 138 -1.36 15.18 -28.24
N ILE A 139 -0.03 15.16 -28.35
CA ILE A 139 0.91 14.97 -27.26
C ILE A 139 1.11 16.32 -26.56
N ASN A 140 0.61 16.43 -25.33
CA ASN A 140 0.94 17.59 -24.50
C ASN A 140 2.31 17.36 -23.86
N ASP A 141 3.35 17.98 -24.43
CA ASP A 141 4.65 18.12 -23.78
C ASP A 141 4.45 18.95 -22.51
N ALA A 142 4.42 18.28 -21.36
CA ALA A 142 4.47 18.95 -20.08
C ALA A 142 5.91 19.44 -19.86
N GLU A 143 6.25 20.59 -20.43
CA GLU A 143 7.37 21.42 -19.97
C GLU A 143 7.09 21.79 -18.50
N ASP A 144 7.60 20.99 -17.56
CA ASP A 144 7.65 21.39 -16.16
C ASP A 144 8.73 22.46 -16.01
N ASP A 145 8.31 23.73 -16.01
CA ASP A 145 9.07 24.90 -15.53
C ASP A 145 9.56 24.64 -14.08
N VAL A 146 10.75 24.05 -13.93
CA VAL A 146 11.46 24.03 -12.64
C VAL A 146 12.35 25.27 -12.56
N GLU A 147 11.78 26.42 -12.19
CA GLU A 147 12.57 27.52 -11.63
C GLU A 147 13.12 27.10 -10.25
N GLY A 148 14.43 26.85 -10.19
CA GLY A 148 15.23 26.72 -8.97
C GLY A 148 16.38 27.73 -8.96
#